data_AF-A0A976J8M2-F1
#
_entry.id   AF-A0A976J8M2-F1
#
_cell.length_a   1.000
_cell.length_b   1.000
_cell.length_c   1.000
_cell.angle_alpha   90.00
_cell.angle_beta   90.00
_cell.angle_gamma   90.00
#
_symmetry.space_group_name_H-M   'P 1'
#
loop_
_entity.id
_entity.type
_entity.pdbx_description
1 polymer ?
#
loop_
_entity_poly.entity_id
_entity_poly.type
_entity_poly.pdbx_seq_one_letter_code
_entity_poly.pdbx_strand_id
1 'polypeptide(L)' 'MSDRDEPFRAAQQRADRMAADRAERRRQEIVVAAGAMSGIAASLEADRVVLEGRGLLDRWLRDAALRNIGRRNR' A
#
# COMPACT_ATOMS: atom_id res chain seq x y z
N MET A 1 17.30 1.41 34.58
CA MET A 1 16.21 0.95 33.70
C MET A 1 15.22 0.20 34.58
N SER A 2 13.97 0.66 34.67
CA SER A 2 13.01 0.16 35.66
C SER A 2 12.21 -1.01 35.09
N ASP A 3 11.95 -2.02 35.93
CA ASP A 3 11.16 -3.24 35.66
C ASP A 3 9.75 -2.97 35.08
N ARG A 4 9.26 -1.72 35.20
CA ARG A 4 7.96 -1.27 34.68
C ARG A 4 7.95 -0.91 33.19
N ASP A 5 9.11 -0.72 32.56
CA ASP A 5 9.19 -0.33 31.14
C ASP A 5 9.10 -1.52 30.17
N GLU A 6 9.38 -2.73 30.67
CA GLU A 6 9.39 -3.97 29.91
C GLU A 6 8.02 -4.38 29.34
N PRO A 7 6.90 -4.34 30.11
CA PRO A 7 5.59 -4.68 29.56
C PRO A 7 5.11 -3.69 28.50
N PHE A 8 5.48 -2.42 28.61
CA PHE A 8 5.14 -1.40 27.61
C PHE A 8 5.88 -1.64 26.29
N ARG A 9 7.18 -1.92 26.35
CA ARG A 9 7.96 -2.27 25.14
C ARG A 9 7.44 -3.53 24.46
N ALA A 10 7.07 -4.55 25.24
CA ALA A 10 6.47 -5.77 24.70
C ALA A 10 5.10 -5.53 24.05
N ALA A 11 4.30 -4.58 24.57
CA ALA A 11 3.05 -4.17 23.94
C ALA A 11 3.29 -3.40 22.62
N GLN A 12 4.25 -2.46 22.61
CA GLN A 12 4.63 -1.71 21.41
C GLN A 12 5.10 -2.64 20.28
N GLN A 13 6.01 -3.59 20.57
CA GLN A 13 6.50 -4.54 19.57
C GLN A 13 5.39 -5.41 18.97
N ARG A 14 4.40 -5.81 19.79
CA ARG A 14 3.22 -6.53 19.30
C ARG A 14 2.36 -5.66 18.40
N ALA A 15 2.12 -4.41 18.78
CA ALA A 15 1.37 -3.46 17.97
C ALA A 15 2.04 -3.22 16.62
N ASP A 16 3.36 -3.02 16.61
CA ASP A 16 4.15 -2.80 15.40
C ASP A 16 4.10 -4.01 14.47
N ARG A 17 4.20 -5.23 15.01
CA ARG A 17 4.05 -6.47 14.23
C ARG A 17 2.65 -6.57 13.62
N MET A 18 1.60 -6.33 14.41
CA MET A 18 0.23 -6.35 13.91
C MET A 18 -0.04 -5.29 12.84
N ALA A 19 0.61 -4.13 12.96
CA ALA A 19 0.53 -3.07 11.96
C ALA A 19 1.24 -3.48 10.66
N ALA A 20 2.43 -4.09 10.75
CA ALA A 20 3.16 -4.62 9.61
C ALA A 20 2.36 -5.70 8.87
N ASP A 21 1.77 -6.66 9.59
CA ASP A 21 0.94 -7.72 9.01
C ASP A 21 -0.32 -7.18 8.32
N ARG A 22 -0.89 -6.09 8.87
CA ARG A 22 -2.05 -5.42 8.25
C ARG A 22 -1.64 -4.65 7.00
N ALA A 23 -0.52 -3.94 7.05
CA ALA A 23 0.00 -3.23 5.89
C ALA A 23 0.32 -4.20 4.75
N GLU A 24 0.91 -5.35 5.06
CA GLU A 24 1.24 -6.36 4.08
C GLU A 24 0.01 -6.98 3.43
N ARG A 25 -0.97 -7.42 4.23
CA ARG A 25 -2.27 -7.89 3.70
C ARG A 25 -2.92 -6.84 2.80
N ARG A 26 -2.88 -5.56 3.22
CA ARG A 26 -3.48 -4.48 2.43
C ARG A 26 -2.78 -4.31 1.08
N ARG A 27 -1.45 -4.40 1.04
CA ARG A 27 -0.71 -4.32 -0.23
C ARG A 27 -1.05 -5.49 -1.15
N GLN A 28 -1.14 -6.70 -0.62
CA GLN A 28 -1.55 -7.89 -1.39
C GLN A 28 -2.97 -7.74 -1.96
N GLU A 29 -3.92 -7.25 -1.16
CA GLU A 29 -5.28 -6.96 -1.64
C GLU A 29 -5.28 -5.95 -2.80
N ILE A 30 -4.45 -4.91 -2.73
CA ILE A 30 -4.34 -3.91 -3.80
C ILE A 30 -3.76 -4.55 -5.07
N VAL A 31 -2.73 -5.38 -4.95
CA VAL A 31 -2.12 -6.10 -6.10
C VAL A 31 -3.16 -6.99 -6.78
N VAL A 32 -3.91 -7.79 -6.02
CA VAL A 32 -4.96 -8.66 -6.56
C VAL A 32 -6.05 -7.85 -7.26
N ALA A 33 -6.54 -6.80 -6.61
CA ALA A 33 -7.61 -5.97 -7.17
C ALA A 33 -7.15 -5.23 -8.44
N ALA A 34 -5.93 -4.71 -8.47
CA ALA A 34 -5.38 -4.01 -9.62
C ALA A 34 -5.04 -4.97 -10.78
N GLY A 35 -4.52 -6.16 -10.49
CA GLY A 35 -4.21 -7.19 -11.50
C GLY A 35 -5.46 -7.76 -12.20
N ALA A 36 -6.64 -7.63 -11.60
CA ALA A 36 -7.90 -7.99 -12.25
C ALA A 36 -8.35 -6.95 -13.31
N MET A 37 -7.69 -5.80 -13.39
CA MET A 37 -8.07 -4.72 -14.31
C MET A 37 -7.37 -4.88 -15.67
N SER A 38 -8.14 -4.78 -16.75
CA SER A 38 -7.60 -4.93 -18.10
C SER A 38 -6.51 -3.90 -18.41
N GLY A 39 -5.37 -4.38 -18.92
CA GLY A 39 -4.24 -3.53 -19.31
C GLY A 39 -3.43 -2.97 -18.15
N ILE A 40 -3.62 -3.48 -16.93
CA ILE A 40 -2.84 -3.12 -15.73
C ILE A 40 -2.10 -4.37 -15.22
N ALA A 41 -0.78 -4.28 -15.09
CA ALA A 41 0.02 -5.22 -14.33
C ALA A 41 0.26 -4.65 -12.93
N ALA A 42 0.23 -5.51 -11.92
CA ALA A 42 0.44 -5.13 -10.53
C ALA A 42 1.42 -6.10 -9.86
N SER A 43 2.37 -5.57 -9.11
CA SER A 43 3.36 -6.35 -8.36
C SER A 43 3.65 -5.69 -7.01
N LEU A 44 4.24 -6.49 -6.12
CA LEU A 44 4.75 -6.01 -4.84
C LEU A 44 6.27 -5.99 -4.91
N GLU A 45 6.86 -4.82 -4.69
CA GLU A 45 8.31 -4.62 -4.57
C GLU A 45 8.63 -4.13 -3.17
N ALA A 46 9.16 -5.03 -2.34
CA ALA A 46 9.39 -4.79 -0.91
C ALA A 46 8.13 -4.28 -0.20
N ASP A 47 8.07 -2.99 0.13
CA ASP A 47 6.97 -2.33 0.83
C ASP A 47 6.05 -1.51 -0.07
N ARG A 48 6.22 -1.62 -1.40
CA ARG A 48 5.57 -0.76 -2.40
C ARG A 48 4.75 -1.60 -3.37
N VAL A 49 3.56 -1.12 -3.68
CA VAL A 49 2.76 -1.66 -4.78
C VAL A 49 3.16 -0.92 -6.06
N VAL A 50 3.64 -1.67 -7.04
CA VAL A 50 4.01 -1.15 -8.36
C VAL A 50 2.89 -1.51 -9.34
N LEU A 51 2.41 -0.50 -10.07
CA LEU A 51 1.36 -0.62 -11.07
C LEU A 51 1.90 -0.14 -12.41
N GLU A 52 1.74 -0.95 -13.45
CA GLU A 52 2.25 -0.67 -14.80
C GLU A 52 1.21 -0.99 -15.88
N GLY A 53 1.42 -0.50 -17.09
CA GLY A 53 0.62 -0.86 -18.26
C GLY A 53 -0.25 0.27 -18.83
N ARG A 54 -0.73 0.04 -20.06
CA ARG A 54 -1.47 1.03 -20.86
C ARG A 54 -2.83 1.40 -20.24
N GLY A 55 -3.46 0.47 -19.52
CA GLY A 55 -4.75 0.67 -18.87
C GLY A 55 -4.73 1.79 -17.82
N LEU A 56 -3.56 2.08 -17.21
CA LEU A 56 -3.40 3.20 -16.29
C LEU A 56 -3.54 4.55 -16.99
N LEU A 57 -2.94 4.70 -18.18
CA LEU A 57 -3.04 5.93 -18.97
C LEU A 57 -4.49 6.16 -19.41
N ASP A 58 -5.16 5.12 -19.90
CA ASP A 58 -6.55 5.21 -20.32
C ASP A 58 -7.46 5.63 -19.17
N ARG A 59 -7.22 5.08 -17.97
CA ARG A 59 -7.96 5.46 -16.76
C ARG A 59 -7.66 6.88 -16.32
N TRP A 60 -6.39 7.31 -16.35
CA TRP A 60 -5.98 8.69 -16.06
C TRP A 60 -6.62 9.71 -17.00
N LEU A 61 -6.73 9.38 -18.28
CA LEU A 61 -7.36 10.23 -19.28
C LEU A 61 -8.87 10.34 -19.05
N ARG A 62 -9.53 9.26 -18.64
CA ARG A 62 -10.99 9.22 -18.44
C ARG A 62 -11.45 9.70 -17.07
N ASP A 63 -10.64 9.52 -16.04
CA ASP A 63 -11.04 9.74 -14.66
C ASP A 63 -10.42 11.03 -14.09
N ALA A 64 -11.25 12.06 -13.96
CA ALA A 64 -10.85 13.37 -13.45
C ALA A 64 -10.33 13.29 -12.00
N ALA A 65 -10.77 12.32 -11.21
CA ALA A 65 -10.34 12.15 -9.82
C ALA A 65 -8.86 11.76 -9.73
N LEU A 66 -8.37 10.93 -10.65
CA LEU A 66 -6.96 10.53 -10.70
C LEU A 66 -6.05 11.73 -11.02
N ARG A 67 -6.50 12.63 -11.89
CA ARG A 67 -5.75 13.84 -12.26
C ARG A 67 -5.40 14.76 -11.09
N ASN A 68 -6.21 14.74 -10.02
CA ASN A 68 -5.99 15.55 -8.83
C ASN A 68 -4.91 14.96 -7.91
N ILE A 69 -4.72 13.64 -7.91
CA ILE A 69 -3.71 12.97 -7.08
C ILE A 69 -2.30 13.30 -7.58
N GLY A 70 -2.07 13.27 -8.90
CA GLY A 70 -0.75 13.58 -9.46
C GLY A 70 -0.33 15.05 -9.37
N ARG A 71 -1.26 15.98 -9.11
CA ARG A 71 -0.91 17.41 -8.90
C ARG A 71 -0.46 17.74 -7.47
N ARG A 72 -0.80 16.90 -6.49
CA ARG A 72 -0.48 17.16 -5.07
C ARG A 72 0.93 16.70 -4.65
N ASN A 73 1.68 16.06 -5.55
CA ASN A 73 3.04 15.55 -5.33
C ASN A 73 4.11 16.39 -6.03
N ARG A 74 3.86 17.67 -6.29
CA ARG A 74 4.83 18.60 -6.89
C ARG A 74 5.23 19.68 -5.90
#